data_AF-A0A9X1DLB9-F1
#
_entry.id   AF-A0A9X1DLB9-F1
#
_cell.length_a   1.000
_cell.length_b   1.000
_cell.length_c   1.000
_cell.angle_alpha   90.00
_cell.angle_beta   90.00
_cell.angle_gamma   90.00
#
_symmetry.space_group_name_H-M   'P 1'
#
loop_
_entity.id
_entity.type
_entity.pdbx_description
1 polymer ?
#
loop_
_entity_poly.entity_id
_entity_poly.type
_entity_poly.pdbx_seq_one_letter_code
_entity_poly.pdbx_strand_id
1 'polypeptide(L)'
;MGDFIDFFLENPFLIIVLIGILTSMLGKKKQPKDPNTPPKKKWQEVMQELQGEMQQGKQQQRPAPAPVRKVEPQAAQAAEVIDETTNEANKRVAELRRLQQKYDQQRLYQKAKADQLTSAISDNNSPVYRKGPSFGKKQLIDGIIMSEVLGPPRAKRSLQRSRR
;
A
#
# COMPACT_ATOMS: atom_id res chain seq x y z
N MET A 1 -55.85 -2.42 30.57
CA MET A 1 -55.49 -1.86 29.24
C MET A 1 -54.57 -0.63 29.34
N GLY A 2 -54.04 -0.27 30.53
CA GLY A 2 -53.03 0.80 30.70
C GLY A 2 -51.60 0.26 30.80
N ASP A 3 -51.45 -0.98 31.30
CA ASP A 3 -50.17 -1.57 31.70
C ASP A 3 -49.14 -1.67 30.56
N PHE A 4 -49.60 -1.87 29.31
CA PHE A 4 -48.71 -1.88 28.16
C PHE A 4 -48.18 -0.48 27.83
N ILE A 5 -49.01 0.55 27.96
CA ILE A 5 -48.62 1.93 27.67
C ILE A 5 -47.62 2.41 28.72
N ASP A 6 -47.87 2.07 30.00
CA ASP A 6 -46.98 2.39 31.11
C ASP A 6 -45.62 1.69 30.98
N PHE A 7 -45.60 0.41 30.56
CA PHE A 7 -44.36 -0.33 30.30
C PHE A 7 -43.48 0.29 29.19
N PHE A 8 -44.10 0.85 28.14
CA PHE A 8 -43.36 1.56 27.09
C PHE A 8 -42.89 2.96 27.53
N LEU A 9 -43.65 3.64 28.40
CA LEU A 9 -43.27 4.96 28.97
C LEU A 9 -42.13 4.85 29.99
N GLU A 10 -42.10 3.78 30.79
CA GLU A 10 -41.01 3.48 31.72
C GLU A 10 -39.67 3.22 31.02
N ASN A 11 -39.70 2.80 29.75
CA ASN A 11 -38.52 2.51 28.95
C ASN A 11 -38.59 3.17 27.55
N PRO A 12 -38.16 4.45 27.41
CA PRO A 12 -38.26 5.19 26.15
C PRO A 12 -37.47 4.56 24.99
N PHE A 13 -36.46 3.72 25.28
CA PHE A 13 -35.75 2.94 24.28
C PHE A 13 -36.64 1.92 23.55
N LEU A 14 -37.61 1.30 24.24
CA LEU A 14 -38.52 0.33 23.64
C LEU A 14 -39.43 0.98 22.60
N ILE A 15 -39.84 2.24 22.83
CA ILE A 15 -40.63 3.02 21.87
C ILE A 15 -39.83 3.24 20.57
N ILE A 16 -38.55 3.60 20.68
CA ILE A 16 -37.67 3.84 19.52
C ILE A 16 -37.50 2.55 18.70
N VAL A 17 -37.30 1.40 19.37
CA VAL A 17 -37.19 0.10 18.69
C VAL A 17 -38.50 -0.26 18.00
N LEU A 18 -39.64 -0.07 18.66
CA LEU A 18 -40.97 -0.36 18.10
C LEU A 18 -41.24 0.47 16.83
N ILE A 19 -40.94 1.77 16.85
CA ILE A 19 -41.05 2.67 15.68
C ILE A 19 -40.08 2.23 14.57
N GLY A 20 -38.86 1.82 14.92
CA GLY A 20 -37.88 1.30 13.97
C GLY A 20 -38.36 0.04 13.25
N ILE A 21 -39.02 -0.87 13.96
CA ILE A 21 -39.60 -2.09 13.36
C ILE A 21 -40.76 -1.73 12.42
N LEU A 22 -41.69 -0.88 12.87
CA LEU A 22 -42.85 -0.46 12.07
C LEU A 22 -42.43 0.28 10.79
N THR A 23 -41.42 1.15 10.87
CA THR A 23 -40.88 1.88 9.71
C THR A 23 -40.10 0.98 8.75
N SER A 24 -39.39 -0.03 9.27
CA SER A 24 -38.68 -1.02 8.46
C SER A 24 -39.64 -1.87 7.62
N MET A 25 -40.81 -2.21 8.17
CA MET A 25 -41.81 -3.01 7.44
C MET A 25 -42.46 -2.25 6.28
N LEU A 26 -42.55 -0.91 6.35
CA LEU A 26 -43.28 -0.10 5.36
C LEU A 26 -42.42 0.34 4.15
N GLY A 27 -41.11 0.10 4.15
CA GLY A 27 -40.16 0.73 3.22
C GLY A 27 -39.80 -0.02 1.91
N LYS A 28 -40.47 -1.11 1.53
CA LYS A 28 -40.04 -1.92 0.36
C LYS A 28 -40.82 -1.62 -0.92
N LYS A 29 -40.40 -0.60 -1.69
CA LYS A 29 -40.81 -0.39 -3.10
C LYS A 29 -39.60 -0.56 -4.03
N LYS A 30 -39.63 -1.53 -4.93
CA LYS A 30 -38.56 -1.83 -5.91
C LYS A 30 -38.69 -0.92 -7.15
N GLN A 31 -37.58 -0.38 -7.66
CA GLN A 31 -37.48 0.26 -8.98
C GLN A 31 -36.74 -0.63 -9.99
N PRO A 32 -37.01 -0.50 -11.30
CA PRO A 32 -36.51 -1.39 -12.35
C PRO A 32 -35.12 -0.96 -12.86
N LYS A 33 -34.49 -1.88 -13.60
CA LYS A 33 -33.09 -1.91 -14.02
C LYS A 33 -32.96 -1.35 -15.45
N ASP A 34 -32.10 -0.35 -15.66
CA ASP A 34 -31.83 0.26 -16.98
C ASP A 34 -30.86 -0.59 -17.86
N PRO A 35 -30.97 -0.53 -19.21
CA PRO A 35 -30.31 -1.46 -20.15
C PRO A 35 -28.90 -1.05 -20.62
N ASN A 36 -28.29 0.00 -20.04
CA ASN A 36 -27.16 0.68 -20.69
C ASN A 36 -25.78 0.36 -20.04
N THR A 37 -25.32 -0.89 -20.12
CA THR A 37 -23.96 -1.26 -19.66
C THR A 37 -23.09 -1.80 -20.80
N PRO A 38 -21.94 -1.17 -21.14
CA PRO A 38 -21.05 -1.67 -22.19
C PRO A 38 -20.33 -2.97 -21.77
N PRO A 39 -19.95 -3.84 -22.73
CA PRO A 39 -19.43 -5.17 -22.44
C PRO A 39 -18.04 -5.11 -21.81
N LYS A 40 -17.84 -5.90 -20.75
CA LYS A 40 -16.57 -6.03 -20.04
C LYS A 40 -15.57 -6.80 -20.92
N LYS A 41 -14.43 -6.19 -21.23
CA LYS A 41 -13.29 -6.90 -21.85
C LYS A 41 -12.82 -8.05 -20.95
N LYS A 42 -12.50 -9.19 -21.57
CA LYS A 42 -12.16 -10.43 -20.90
C LYS A 42 -10.74 -10.34 -20.34
N TRP A 43 -10.58 -10.78 -19.09
CA TRP A 43 -9.30 -10.87 -18.36
C TRP A 43 -8.18 -11.66 -19.08
N GLN A 44 -8.53 -12.42 -20.12
CA GLN A 44 -7.59 -13.20 -20.91
C GLN A 44 -6.66 -12.33 -21.77
N GLU A 45 -7.12 -11.19 -22.30
CA GLU A 45 -6.27 -10.28 -23.09
C GLU A 45 -5.23 -9.55 -22.22
N VAL A 46 -5.60 -9.21 -20.98
CA VAL A 46 -4.71 -8.50 -20.04
C VAL A 46 -3.55 -9.40 -19.57
N MET A 47 -3.78 -10.71 -19.41
CA MET A 47 -2.69 -11.63 -19.02
C MET A 47 -1.69 -11.91 -20.14
N GLN A 48 -2.11 -11.81 -21.40
CA GLN A 48 -1.24 -12.07 -22.54
C GLN A 48 -0.19 -10.96 -22.74
N GLU A 49 -0.57 -9.72 -22.43
CA GLU A 49 0.31 -8.54 -22.51
C GLU A 49 1.40 -8.58 -21.41
N LEU A 50 1.04 -9.01 -20.20
CA LEU A 50 1.97 -9.18 -19.07
C LEU A 50 3.01 -10.30 -19.25
N GLN A 51 2.72 -11.29 -20.09
CA GLN A 51 3.63 -12.43 -20.33
C GLN A 51 4.66 -12.14 -21.42
N GLY A 52 4.39 -11.18 -22.32
CA GLY A 52 5.29 -10.79 -23.42
C GLY A 52 6.53 -10.01 -22.97
N GLU A 53 6.44 -9.23 -21.89
CA GLU A 53 7.55 -8.39 -21.42
C GLU A 53 8.65 -9.16 -20.65
N MET A 54 8.39 -10.41 -20.23
CA MET A 54 9.32 -11.15 -19.36
C MET A 54 10.36 -11.99 -20.13
N GLN A 55 10.27 -12.11 -21.46
CA GLN A 55 11.15 -12.99 -22.26
C GLN A 55 12.27 -12.29 -23.03
N GLN A 56 12.36 -10.95 -23.02
CA GLN A 56 13.37 -10.22 -23.82
C GLN A 56 14.73 -9.98 -23.14
N GLY A 57 14.98 -10.52 -21.94
CA GLY A 57 16.16 -10.16 -21.13
C GLY A 57 17.35 -11.14 -21.11
N LYS A 58 17.33 -12.29 -21.80
CA LYS A 58 18.39 -13.31 -21.63
C LYS A 58 18.89 -13.94 -22.93
N GLN A 59 19.51 -13.16 -23.80
CA GLN A 59 20.47 -13.70 -24.78
C GLN A 59 21.62 -12.72 -25.00
N GLN A 60 22.71 -12.89 -24.25
CA GLN A 60 24.01 -12.35 -24.64
C GLN A 60 25.07 -13.41 -24.32
N GLN A 61 25.43 -14.16 -25.37
CA GLN A 61 26.52 -15.13 -25.38
C GLN A 61 27.86 -14.39 -25.26
N ARG A 62 28.68 -14.82 -24.30
CA ARG A 62 30.06 -14.34 -24.07
C ARG A 62 31.02 -15.09 -25.02
N PRO A 63 31.93 -14.43 -25.75
CA PRO A 63 33.02 -15.11 -26.43
C PRO A 63 34.10 -15.56 -25.44
N ALA A 64 34.74 -16.70 -25.73
CA ALA A 64 35.80 -17.32 -24.92
C ALA A 64 37.11 -16.49 -24.91
N PRO A 65 37.94 -16.55 -23.85
CA PRO A 65 39.20 -15.80 -23.77
C PRO A 65 40.36 -16.49 -24.51
N ALA A 66 41.17 -15.69 -25.19
CA ALA A 66 42.42 -16.08 -25.86
C ALA A 66 43.59 -16.30 -24.87
N PRO A 67 44.66 -17.05 -25.24
CA PRO A 67 45.72 -17.44 -24.32
C PRO A 67 46.70 -16.29 -24.01
N VAL A 68 47.14 -16.26 -22.75
CA VAL A 68 48.01 -15.26 -22.14
C VAL A 68 49.45 -15.39 -22.66
N ARG A 69 49.98 -14.32 -23.25
CA ARG A 69 51.40 -14.19 -23.61
C ARG A 69 52.13 -13.48 -22.48
N LYS A 70 53.09 -14.18 -21.86
CA LYS A 70 53.99 -13.65 -20.82
C LYS A 70 54.86 -12.53 -21.41
N VAL A 71 54.86 -11.35 -20.80
CA VAL A 71 55.99 -10.41 -20.86
C VAL A 71 56.03 -9.61 -19.56
N GLU A 72 57.13 -9.79 -18.82
CA GLU A 72 57.66 -8.81 -17.88
C GLU A 72 58.97 -8.33 -18.54
N PRO A 73 59.24 -7.01 -18.64
CA PRO A 73 59.58 -6.17 -17.48
C PRO A 73 58.96 -4.76 -17.54
N GLN A 74 58.01 -4.47 -16.66
CA GLN A 74 57.41 -3.12 -16.51
C GLN A 74 57.37 -2.65 -15.04
N ALA A 75 58.26 -3.12 -14.18
CA ALA A 75 58.20 -2.79 -12.75
C ALA A 75 58.41 -1.28 -12.45
N ALA A 76 59.17 -0.54 -13.27
CA ALA A 76 59.42 0.89 -13.05
C ALA A 76 58.29 1.81 -13.58
N GLN A 77 57.69 1.48 -14.73
CA GLN A 77 56.58 2.26 -15.30
C GLN A 77 55.23 1.90 -14.66
N ALA A 78 55.08 0.66 -14.15
CA ALA A 78 53.91 0.28 -13.38
C ALA A 78 53.84 1.02 -12.04
N ALA A 79 54.97 1.29 -11.37
CA ALA A 79 54.99 1.98 -10.08
C ALA A 79 54.44 3.43 -10.15
N GLU A 80 54.83 4.21 -11.17
CA GLU A 80 54.32 5.58 -11.36
C GLU A 80 52.83 5.60 -11.75
N VAL A 81 52.39 4.66 -12.61
CA VAL A 81 50.98 4.54 -13.00
C VAL A 81 50.11 4.07 -11.82
N ILE A 82 50.63 3.25 -10.91
CA ILE A 82 49.93 2.84 -9.68
C ILE A 82 49.79 4.01 -8.71
N ASP A 83 50.78 4.89 -8.58
CA ASP A 83 50.68 6.07 -7.70
C ASP A 83 49.71 7.14 -8.23
N GLU A 84 49.67 7.40 -9.54
CA GLU A 84 48.69 8.32 -10.12
C GLU A 84 47.26 7.77 -10.05
N THR A 85 47.07 6.49 -10.38
CA THR A 85 45.74 5.85 -10.32
C THR A 85 45.23 5.69 -8.89
N THR A 86 46.10 5.45 -7.90
CA THR A 86 45.70 5.43 -6.48
C THR A 86 45.36 6.83 -5.98
N ASN A 87 46.08 7.87 -6.41
CA ASN A 87 45.75 9.25 -6.06
C ASN A 87 44.40 9.70 -6.64
N GLU A 88 44.10 9.35 -7.89
CA GLU A 88 42.79 9.61 -8.48
C GLU A 88 41.68 8.81 -7.80
N ALA A 89 41.93 7.52 -7.50
CA ALA A 89 40.99 6.69 -6.76
C ALA A 89 40.71 7.27 -5.37
N ASN A 90 41.75 7.72 -4.66
CA ASN A 90 41.62 8.35 -3.33
C ASN A 90 40.82 9.67 -3.39
N LYS A 91 41.02 10.48 -4.44
CA LYS A 91 40.21 11.69 -4.67
C LYS A 91 38.74 11.35 -4.90
N ARG A 92 38.45 10.36 -5.75
CA ARG A 92 37.07 9.90 -6.01
C ARG A 92 36.42 9.33 -4.75
N VAL A 93 37.15 8.56 -3.94
CA VAL A 93 36.67 8.03 -2.65
C VAL A 93 36.36 9.19 -1.68
N ALA A 94 37.21 10.21 -1.62
CA ALA A 94 36.98 11.39 -0.78
C ALA A 94 35.74 12.19 -1.23
N GLU A 95 35.53 12.36 -2.54
CA GLU A 95 34.35 13.00 -3.10
C GLU A 95 33.06 12.22 -2.82
N LEU A 96 33.08 10.90 -3.03
CA LEU A 96 31.96 10.02 -2.70
C LEU A 96 31.61 10.08 -1.21
N ARG A 97 32.61 10.11 -0.34
CA ARG A 97 32.43 10.24 1.11
C ARG A 97 31.79 11.57 1.50
N ARG A 98 32.20 12.68 0.86
CA ARG A 98 31.59 14.00 1.06
C ARG A 98 30.14 14.02 0.57
N LEU A 99 29.86 13.38 -0.57
CA LEU A 99 28.52 13.27 -1.12
C LEU A 99 27.61 12.47 -0.17
N GLN A 100 28.11 11.33 0.31
CA GLN A 100 27.41 10.47 1.27
C GLN A 100 27.08 11.23 2.55
N GLN A 101 28.04 11.96 3.13
CA GLN A 101 27.81 12.79 4.31
C GLN A 101 26.71 13.83 4.09
N LYS A 102 26.67 14.49 2.92
CA LYS A 102 25.59 15.43 2.57
C LYS A 102 24.23 14.74 2.49
N TYR A 103 24.16 13.57 1.86
CA TYR A 103 22.93 12.79 1.78
C TYR A 103 22.45 12.31 3.15
N ASP A 104 23.37 11.86 4.01
CA ASP A 104 23.06 11.44 5.37
C ASP A 104 22.53 12.60 6.21
N GLN A 105 23.15 13.78 6.12
CA GLN A 105 22.66 14.99 6.78
C GLN A 105 21.27 15.39 6.28
N GLN A 106 21.04 15.35 4.96
CA GLN A 106 19.71 15.63 4.39
C GLN A 106 18.67 14.61 4.85
N ARG A 107 19.01 13.31 4.90
CA ARG A 107 18.12 12.27 5.41
C ARG A 107 17.78 12.47 6.88
N LEU A 108 18.76 12.78 7.72
CA LEU A 108 18.54 13.08 9.13
C LEU A 108 17.66 14.30 9.32
N TYR A 109 17.90 15.37 8.56
CA TYR A 109 17.08 16.58 8.59
C TYR A 109 15.63 16.31 8.14
N GLN A 110 15.44 15.59 7.03
CA GLN A 110 14.11 15.23 6.55
C GLN A 110 13.39 14.31 7.53
N LYS A 111 14.09 13.34 8.12
CA LYS A 111 13.54 12.47 9.16
C LYS A 111 13.12 13.28 10.38
N ALA A 112 13.97 14.16 10.89
CA ALA A 112 13.64 15.03 12.02
C ALA A 112 12.42 15.93 11.73
N LYS A 113 12.33 16.48 10.50
CA LYS A 113 11.17 17.28 10.07
C LYS A 113 9.89 16.44 10.00
N ALA A 114 9.97 15.20 9.49
CA ALA A 114 8.84 14.28 9.45
C ALA A 114 8.41 13.83 10.85
N ASP A 115 9.36 13.58 11.75
CA ASP A 115 9.11 13.23 13.15
C ASP A 115 8.45 14.41 13.90
N GLN A 116 8.88 15.65 13.63
CA GLN A 116 8.23 16.86 14.16
C GLN A 116 6.79 16.99 13.66
N LEU A 117 6.53 16.78 12.36
CA LEU A 117 5.18 16.84 11.80
C LEU A 117 4.28 15.73 12.35
N THR A 118 4.79 14.51 12.48
CA THR A 118 4.04 13.39 13.06
C THR A 118 3.76 13.58 14.55
N SER A 119 4.68 14.17 15.32
CA SER A 119 4.44 14.50 16.72
C SER A 119 3.42 15.64 16.90
N ALA A 120 3.43 16.66 16.02
CA ALA A 120 2.44 17.72 16.01
C ALA A 120 1.04 17.23 15.59
N ILE A 121 0.97 16.16 14.80
CA ILE A 121 -0.28 15.55 14.31
C ILE A 121 -0.79 14.42 15.24
N SER A 122 0.04 13.94 16.18
CA SER A 122 -0.30 12.88 17.12
C SER A 122 -1.23 13.37 18.25
N ASP A 123 -2.36 13.95 17.88
CA ASP A 123 -3.46 14.19 18.80
C ASP A 123 -4.27 12.90 18.93
N ASN A 124 -3.90 12.05 19.89
CA ASN A 124 -4.59 10.80 20.21
C ASN A 124 -6.06 11.05 20.64
N ASN A 125 -6.43 12.31 20.92
CA ASN A 125 -7.78 12.69 21.33
C ASN A 125 -8.64 13.21 20.17
N SER A 126 -8.04 13.57 19.03
CA SER A 126 -8.79 14.05 17.87
C SER A 126 -9.55 12.90 17.18
N PRO A 127 -10.81 13.10 16.76
CA PRO A 127 -11.57 12.08 16.02
C PRO A 127 -10.99 11.79 14.62
N VAL A 128 -10.11 12.65 14.10
CA VAL A 128 -9.48 12.53 12.77
C VAL A 128 -8.27 11.57 12.80
N TYR A 129 -7.53 11.49 13.90
CA TYR A 129 -6.30 10.69 14.02
C TYR A 129 -6.44 9.45 14.91
N ARG A 130 -7.67 9.04 15.27
CA ARG A 130 -7.88 7.81 16.03
C ARG A 130 -7.30 6.62 15.26
N LYS A 131 -6.38 5.90 15.90
CA LYS A 131 -5.97 4.56 15.43
C LYS A 131 -7.25 3.75 15.19
N GLY A 132 -7.34 3.16 14.00
CA GLY A 132 -8.52 2.40 13.58
C GLY A 132 -8.88 1.30 14.59
N PRO A 133 -10.08 0.71 14.46
CA PRO A 133 -10.53 -0.34 15.37
C PRO A 133 -9.48 -1.45 15.50
N SER A 134 -9.14 -1.79 16.74
CA SER A 134 -8.30 -2.95 17.06
C SER A 134 -9.18 -4.19 17.09
N PHE A 135 -8.79 -5.23 16.36
CA PHE A 135 -9.54 -6.47 16.29
C PHE A 135 -8.79 -7.61 16.98
N GLY A 136 -9.48 -8.34 17.84
CA GLY A 136 -8.98 -9.59 18.40
C GLY A 136 -9.04 -10.74 17.40
N LYS A 137 -8.29 -11.82 17.63
CA LYS A 137 -8.24 -13.01 16.74
C LYS A 137 -9.63 -13.58 16.44
N LYS A 138 -10.50 -13.68 17.45
CA LYS A 138 -11.88 -14.19 17.29
C LYS A 138 -12.71 -13.30 16.35
N GLN A 139 -12.68 -11.98 16.55
CA GLN A 139 -13.39 -11.01 15.70
C GLN A 139 -12.92 -11.07 14.24
N LEU A 140 -11.63 -11.34 14.02
CA LEU A 140 -11.08 -11.50 12.68
C LEU A 140 -11.62 -12.75 11.99
N ILE A 141 -11.68 -13.87 12.72
CA ILE A 141 -12.25 -15.14 12.24
C ILE A 141 -13.73 -14.95 11.94
N ASP A 142 -14.50 -14.35 12.85
CA ASP A 142 -15.92 -14.08 12.67
C ASP A 142 -16.15 -13.18 11.45
N GLY A 143 -15.31 -12.15 11.26
CA GLY A 143 -15.37 -11.27 10.08
C GLY A 143 -15.11 -12.00 8.77
N ILE A 144 -14.18 -12.96 8.75
CA ILE A 144 -13.93 -13.82 7.59
C ILE A 144 -15.13 -14.72 7.31
N ILE A 145 -15.66 -15.41 8.33
CA ILE A 145 -16.83 -16.27 8.19
C ILE A 145 -18.03 -15.45 7.68
N MET A 146 -18.29 -14.28 8.27
CA MET A 146 -19.35 -13.39 7.82
C MET A 146 -19.15 -12.94 6.37
N SER A 147 -17.91 -12.74 5.91
CA SER A 147 -17.64 -12.36 4.52
C SER A 147 -17.88 -13.50 3.52
N GLU A 148 -17.79 -14.75 3.97
CA GLU A 148 -18.11 -15.93 3.16
C GLU A 148 -19.63 -16.15 3.11
N VAL A 149 -20.32 -16.06 4.25
CA VAL A 149 -21.76 -16.32 4.36
C VAL A 149 -22.59 -15.19 3.75
N LEU A 150 -22.24 -13.93 4.07
CA LEU A 150 -23.02 -12.74 3.68
C LEU A 150 -22.45 -12.05 2.42
N GLY A 151 -21.27 -12.46 1.98
CA GLY A 151 -20.51 -11.82 0.91
C GLY A 151 -19.56 -10.72 1.39
N PRO A 152 -18.81 -10.10 0.46
CA PRO A 152 -17.72 -9.20 0.80
C PRO A 152 -18.19 -7.99 1.62
N PRO A 153 -17.39 -7.54 2.62
CA PRO A 153 -17.77 -6.45 3.50
C PRO A 153 -18.04 -5.17 2.71
N ARG A 154 -18.96 -4.33 3.22
CA ARG A 154 -19.35 -3.07 2.57
C ARG A 154 -18.15 -2.15 2.29
N ALA A 155 -17.11 -2.20 3.13
CA ALA A 155 -15.87 -1.46 2.95
C ALA A 155 -15.11 -1.79 1.65
N LYS A 156 -15.31 -2.98 1.06
CA LYS A 156 -14.70 -3.38 -0.23
C LYS A 156 -15.43 -2.76 -1.43
N ARG A 157 -16.57 -2.08 -1.24
CA ARG A 157 -17.28 -1.42 -2.34
C ARG A 157 -16.53 -0.17 -2.77
N SER A 158 -16.18 -0.07 -4.06
CA SER A 158 -15.59 1.15 -4.59
C SER A 158 -16.59 2.31 -4.55
N LEU A 159 -16.15 3.47 -4.08
CA LEU A 159 -16.98 4.69 -3.98
C LEU A 159 -17.50 5.14 -5.36
N GLN A 160 -16.81 4.78 -6.44
CA GLN A 160 -17.18 5.13 -7.80
C GLN A 160 -18.47 4.48 -8.29
N ARG A 161 -18.90 3.36 -7.68
CA ARG A 161 -20.13 2.68 -8.10
C ARG A 161 -21.42 3.33 -7.57
N SER A 162 -21.31 4.26 -6.62
CA SER A 162 -22.45 4.95 -6.01
C SER A 162 -22.91 6.20 -6.77
N ARG A 163 -22.16 6.67 -7.77
CA ARG A 163 -22.43 7.91 -8.52
C ARG A 163 -23.04 7.68 -9.92
N ARG A 164 -23.65 6.52 -10.17
CA ARG A 164 -24.37 6.23 -11.41
C ARG A 164 -25.82 5.93 -11.12
#